data_AF-E1ZH12-F1
#
_entry.id   AF-E1ZH12-F1
#
_cell.length_a   1.000
_cell.length_b   1.000
_cell.length_c   1.000
_cell.angle_alpha   90.00
_cell.angle_beta   90.00
_cell.angle_gamma   90.00
#
_symmetry.space_group_name_H-M   'P 1'
#
loop_
_entity.id
_entity.type
_entity.pdbx_description
1 polymer ?
#
loop_
_entity_poly.entity_id
_entity_poly.type
_entity_poly.pdbx_seq_one_letter_code
_entity_poly.pdbx_strand_id
1 'polypeptide(L)'
;QSLKFPPEFSTKVDLTKVNWDTLKPWIAKRITELLGGLEDEVLIAYVYEQLDGKKTVDPRQLQISLTGFLEKNTSLFCKELWQLLISANQTGTGIPQRFLDEKAEELRRQ
;
A
#
# COMPACT_ATOMS: atom_id res chain seq x y z
N GLN A 1 -21.42 -2.30 -9.40
CA GLN A 1 -20.06 -2.80 -9.68
C GLN A 1 -19.70 -3.82 -8.61
N SER A 2 -19.35 -5.06 -8.96
CA SER A 2 -18.85 -6.02 -7.98
C SER A 2 -17.42 -5.64 -7.58
N LEU A 3 -17.20 -5.33 -6.31
CA LEU A 3 -15.88 -5.21 -5.71
C LEU A 3 -15.21 -6.59 -5.82
N LYS A 4 -14.35 -6.77 -6.82
CA LYS A 4 -13.51 -7.96 -6.93
C LYS A 4 -12.34 -7.79 -5.99
N PHE A 5 -12.34 -8.60 -4.93
CA PHE A 5 -11.25 -8.65 -3.97
C PHE A 5 -10.14 -9.55 -4.53
N PRO A 6 -8.88 -9.09 -4.60
CA PRO A 6 -7.75 -9.93 -4.93
C PRO A 6 -7.59 -11.08 -3.91
N PRO A 7 -7.08 -12.26 -4.32
CA PRO A 7 -6.81 -13.36 -3.39
C PRO A 7 -5.80 -12.99 -2.31
N GLU A 8 -4.94 -12.00 -2.55
CA GLU A 8 -4.00 -11.44 -1.57
C GLU A 8 -4.70 -10.95 -0.29
N PHE A 9 -5.97 -10.54 -0.38
CA PHE A 9 -6.73 -10.04 0.77
C PHE A 9 -7.07 -11.13 1.79
N SER A 10 -6.89 -12.41 1.45
CA SER A 10 -6.97 -13.51 2.41
C SER A 10 -5.75 -13.61 3.31
N THR A 11 -4.64 -12.96 2.96
CA THR A 11 -3.42 -12.96 3.77
C THR A 11 -3.49 -11.88 4.83
N LYS A 12 -3.39 -12.29 6.10
CA LYS A 12 -3.30 -11.38 7.24
C LYS A 12 -1.91 -10.75 7.30
N VAL A 13 -1.87 -9.44 7.48
CA VAL A 13 -0.65 -8.65 7.59
C VAL A 13 -0.66 -7.88 8.88
N ASP A 14 0.49 -7.91 9.58
CA ASP A 14 0.69 -7.19 10.82
C ASP A 14 1.41 -5.88 10.51
N LEU A 15 0.69 -4.76 10.58
CA LEU A 15 1.20 -3.43 10.24
C LEU A 15 2.24 -2.93 11.25
N THR A 16 2.28 -3.51 12.44
CA THR A 16 3.30 -3.20 13.46
C THR A 16 4.69 -3.68 13.08
N LYS A 17 4.77 -4.65 12.17
CA LYS A 17 6.02 -5.20 11.66
C LYS A 17 6.46 -4.53 10.38
N VAL A 18 5.67 -3.61 9.83
CA VAL A 18 5.97 -2.93 8.56
C VAL A 18 6.68 -1.62 8.82
N ASN A 19 7.63 -1.29 7.96
CA ASN A 19 8.38 -0.05 8.03
C ASN A 19 7.58 1.08 7.37
N TRP A 20 7.12 2.02 8.20
CA TRP A 20 6.34 3.17 7.75
C TRP A 20 7.17 4.21 7.00
N ASP A 21 8.48 4.30 7.25
CA ASP A 21 9.36 5.23 6.54
C ASP A 21 9.44 4.95 5.03
N THR A 22 9.26 3.69 4.60
CA THR A 22 9.21 3.32 3.18
C THR A 22 7.79 3.31 2.63
N LEU A 23 6.80 2.94 3.46
CA LEU A 23 5.41 2.85 3.03
C LEU A 23 4.77 4.23 2.82
N LYS A 24 5.06 5.20 3.70
CA LYS A 24 4.52 6.58 3.60
C LYS A 24 4.84 7.25 2.26
N PRO A 25 6.12 7.40 1.85
CA PRO A 25 6.44 8.04 0.58
C PRO A 25 5.91 7.25 -0.62
N TRP A 26 5.82 5.91 -0.53
CA TRP A 26 5.25 5.09 -1.59
C TRP A 26 3.74 5.29 -1.76
N ILE A 27 2.99 5.33 -0.66
CA ILE A 27 1.54 5.60 -0.68
C ILE A 27 1.29 6.96 -1.34
N ALA A 28 2.01 8.01 -0.91
CA ALA A 28 1.89 9.35 -1.47
C ALA A 28 2.14 9.34 -2.98
N LYS A 29 3.31 8.83 -3.40
CA LYS A 29 3.68 8.71 -4.82
C LYS A 29 2.62 7.95 -5.61
N ARG A 30 2.15 6.81 -5.09
CA ARG A 30 1.20 5.95 -5.80
C ARG A 30 -0.17 6.60 -5.94
N ILE A 31 -0.66 7.29 -4.92
CA ILE A 31 -1.91 8.05 -4.99
C ILE A 31 -1.79 9.14 -6.05
N THR A 32 -0.72 9.92 -6.01
CA THR A 32 -0.45 10.97 -7.00
C THR A 32 -0.40 10.42 -8.43
N GLU A 33 0.27 9.29 -8.65
CA GLU A 33 0.29 8.61 -9.96
C GLU A 33 -1.12 8.20 -10.42
N LEU A 34 -1.93 7.65 -9.52
CA LEU A 34 -3.29 7.19 -9.85
C LEU A 34 -4.27 8.35 -10.08
N LEU A 35 -4.02 9.51 -9.48
CA LEU A 35 -4.76 10.75 -9.71
C LEU A 35 -4.22 11.53 -10.92
N GLY A 36 -3.24 11.01 -11.66
CA GLY A 36 -2.70 11.64 -12.87
C GLY A 36 -1.74 12.78 -12.60
N GLY A 37 -1.02 12.73 -11.48
CA GLY A 37 -0.08 13.77 -11.04
C GLY A 37 -0.67 14.75 -10.03
N LEU A 38 -1.93 14.56 -9.61
CA LEU A 38 -2.56 15.39 -8.60
C LEU A 38 -2.24 14.84 -7.20
N GLU A 39 -1.46 15.60 -6.44
CA GLU A 39 -1.16 15.28 -5.04
C GLU A 39 -2.37 15.63 -4.19
N ASP A 40 -3.06 14.61 -3.68
CA ASP A 40 -4.18 14.78 -2.75
C ASP A 40 -3.71 14.47 -1.33
N GLU A 41 -3.18 15.48 -0.66
CA GLU A 41 -2.65 15.37 0.71
C GLU A 41 -3.72 14.89 1.71
N VAL A 42 -4.99 15.23 1.48
CA VAL A 42 -6.12 14.81 2.33
C VAL A 42 -6.35 13.31 2.20
N LEU A 43 -6.36 12.78 0.97
CA LEU A 43 -6.46 11.34 0.72
C LEU A 43 -5.25 10.58 1.26
N ILE A 44 -4.05 11.13 1.11
CA ILE A 44 -2.81 10.54 1.63
C ILE A 44 -2.87 10.44 3.15
N ALA A 45 -3.22 11.54 3.83
CA ALA A 45 -3.40 11.57 5.29
C ALA A 45 -4.48 10.58 5.74
N TYR A 46 -5.59 10.49 5.01
CA TYR A 46 -6.66 9.53 5.29
C TYR A 46 -6.19 8.08 5.19
N VAL A 47 -5.37 7.74 4.18
CA VAL A 47 -4.76 6.40 4.06
C VAL A 47 -3.82 6.14 5.23
N TYR A 48 -3.04 7.13 5.64
CA TYR A 48 -2.20 7.00 6.83
C TYR A 48 -3.05 6.74 8.07
N GLU A 49 -4.09 7.52 8.36
CA GLU A 49 -4.96 7.26 9.53
C GLU A 49 -5.66 5.89 9.46
N GLN A 50 -5.96 5.39 8.26
CA GLN A 50 -6.57 4.08 8.10
C GLN A 50 -5.62 2.92 8.40
N LEU A 51 -4.30 3.14 8.31
CA LEU A 51 -3.28 2.11 8.49
C LEU A 51 -2.44 2.31 9.76
N ASP A 52 -2.01 3.54 10.02
CA ASP A 52 -1.30 4.02 11.20
C ASP A 52 -2.20 3.85 12.44
N GLY A 53 -1.62 3.35 13.53
CA GLY A 53 -2.37 3.04 14.74
C GLY A 53 -3.17 1.73 14.71
N LYS A 54 -3.24 1.00 13.59
CA LYS A 54 -3.88 -0.33 13.53
C LYS A 54 -2.85 -1.45 13.52
N LYS A 55 -3.09 -2.47 14.33
CA LYS A 55 -2.27 -3.70 14.32
C LYS A 55 -2.55 -4.55 13.07
N THR A 56 -3.82 -4.65 12.71
CA THR A 56 -4.32 -5.35 11.54
C THR A 56 -5.35 -4.46 10.87
N VAL A 57 -5.29 -4.35 9.55
CA VAL A 57 -6.32 -3.66 8.77
C VAL A 57 -7.07 -4.68 7.92
N ASP A 58 -8.34 -4.40 7.63
CA ASP A 58 -9.13 -5.24 6.73
C ASP A 58 -9.03 -4.65 5.31
N PRO A 59 -8.44 -5.37 4.34
CA PRO A 59 -8.20 -4.83 3.00
C PRO A 59 -9.51 -4.54 2.26
N ARG A 60 -10.58 -5.26 2.62
CA ARG A 60 -11.92 -5.03 2.08
C ARG A 60 -12.47 -3.67 2.51
N GLN A 61 -12.32 -3.35 3.80
CA GLN A 61 -12.75 -2.05 4.36
C GLN A 61 -11.90 -0.91 3.80
N LEU A 62 -10.59 -1.13 3.67
CA LEU A 62 -9.70 -0.16 3.04
C LEU A 62 -10.10 0.09 1.59
N GLN A 63 -10.34 -0.96 0.80
CA GLN A 63 -10.79 -0.82 -0.58
C GLN A 63 -12.12 -0.07 -0.66
N ILE A 64 -13.11 -0.36 0.19
CA ILE A 64 -14.39 0.38 0.18
C ILE A 64 -14.16 1.87 0.47
N SER A 65 -13.37 2.18 1.50
CA SER A 65 -13.08 3.55 1.92
C SER A 65 -12.38 4.34 0.82
N LEU A 66 -11.41 3.70 0.15
CA LEU A 66 -10.66 4.32 -0.95
C LEU A 66 -11.43 4.32 -2.27
N THR A 67 -12.44 3.46 -2.43
CA THR A 67 -13.28 3.42 -3.64
C THR A 67 -14.04 4.72 -3.83
N GLY A 68 -14.35 5.43 -2.75
CA GLY A 68 -14.96 6.77 -2.83
C GLY A 68 -14.04 7.84 -3.42
N PHE A 69 -12.72 7.63 -3.41
CA PHE A 69 -11.73 8.60 -3.87
C PHE A 69 -11.07 8.19 -5.18
N LEU A 70 -10.56 6.96 -5.25
CA LEU A 70 -9.82 6.43 -6.40
C LEU A 70 -10.74 5.68 -7.39
N GLU A 71 -12.00 5.43 -7.04
CA GLU A 71 -12.99 4.70 -7.85
C GLU A 71 -12.41 3.43 -8.50
N LYS A 72 -12.17 3.46 -9.82
CA LYS A 72 -11.62 2.36 -10.62
C LYS A 72 -10.16 2.03 -10.29
N ASN A 73 -9.39 3.02 -9.83
CA ASN A 73 -7.97 2.88 -9.50
C ASN A 73 -7.75 2.25 -8.13
N THR A 74 -8.78 2.22 -7.29
CA THR A 74 -8.70 1.66 -5.93
C THR A 74 -8.31 0.21 -5.90
N SER A 75 -8.88 -0.60 -6.79
CA SER A 75 -8.57 -2.03 -6.87
C SER A 75 -7.10 -2.26 -7.18
N LEU A 76 -6.51 -1.41 -8.02
CA LEU A 76 -5.08 -1.45 -8.35
C LEU A 76 -4.22 -1.03 -7.15
N PHE A 77 -4.55 0.11 -6.55
CA PHE A 77 -3.85 0.64 -5.37
C PHE A 77 -3.85 -0.36 -4.21
N CYS A 78 -5.02 -0.83 -3.79
CA CYS A 78 -5.12 -1.74 -2.67
C CYS A 78 -4.42 -3.06 -2.95
N LYS A 79 -4.46 -3.58 -4.18
CA LYS A 79 -3.74 -4.81 -4.53
C LYS A 79 -2.23 -4.63 -4.32
N GLU A 80 -1.64 -3.56 -4.86
CA GLU A 80 -0.20 -3.32 -4.73
C GLU A 80 0.22 -3.02 -3.30
N LEU A 81 -0.55 -2.18 -2.60
CA LEU A 81 -0.31 -1.89 -1.19
C LEU A 81 -0.33 -3.21 -0.39
N TRP A 82 -1.31 -4.08 -0.61
CA TRP A 82 -1.41 -5.34 0.11
C TRP A 82 -0.25 -6.28 -0.18
N GLN A 83 0.17 -6.38 -1.44
CA GLN A 83 1.35 -7.16 -1.82
C GLN A 83 2.61 -6.67 -1.09
N LEU A 84 2.80 -5.34 -1.00
CA LEU A 84 3.92 -4.77 -0.27
C LEU A 84 3.87 -5.10 1.22
N LEU A 85 2.69 -4.96 1.85
CA LEU A 85 2.51 -5.31 3.26
C LEU A 85 2.83 -6.79 3.52
N ILE A 86 2.39 -7.69 2.62
CA ILE A 86 2.66 -9.13 2.72
C ILE A 86 4.16 -9.37 2.60
N SER A 87 4.81 -8.81 1.59
CA SER A 87 6.25 -8.96 1.39
C SER A 87 7.04 -8.40 2.58
N ALA A 88 6.66 -7.26 3.15
CA ALA A 88 7.29 -6.69 4.34
C ALA A 88 7.17 -7.59 5.57
N ASN A 89 6.03 -8.26 5.72
CA ASN A 89 5.84 -9.24 6.79
C ASN A 89 6.68 -10.51 6.57
N GLN A 90 6.89 -10.91 5.31
CA GLN A 90 7.69 -12.08 4.95
C GLN A 90 9.20 -11.84 5.10
N THR A 91 9.70 -10.64 4.80
CA THR A 91 11.13 -10.29 4.92
C THR A 91 11.59 -10.16 6.37
N GLY A 92 10.67 -9.95 7.33
CA GLY A 92 10.98 -9.83 8.75
C GLY A 92 11.65 -8.51 9.16
N THR A 93 12.14 -7.72 8.20
CA THR A 93 12.72 -6.38 8.40
C THR A 93 11.67 -5.27 8.34
N GLY A 94 10.44 -5.60 7.94
CA GLY A 94 9.37 -4.64 7.69
C GLY A 94 9.50 -3.87 6.38
N ILE A 95 10.54 -4.14 5.60
CA ILE A 95 10.72 -3.53 4.28
C ILE A 95 10.21 -4.53 3.24
N PRO A 96 9.26 -4.15 2.36
CA PRO A 96 8.79 -5.05 1.32
C PRO A 96 9.92 -5.44 0.37
N GLN A 97 9.95 -6.72 -0.01
CA GLN A 97 10.95 -7.26 -0.94
C GLN A 97 11.06 -6.43 -2.22
N ARG A 98 9.95 -5.89 -2.73
CA ARG A 98 9.95 -5.02 -3.92
C ARG A 98 10.86 -3.80 -3.76
N PHE A 99 10.90 -3.16 -2.59
CA PHE A 99 11.80 -2.03 -2.35
C PHE A 99 13.26 -2.47 -2.21
N LEU A 100 13.50 -3.65 -1.63
CA LEU A 100 14.84 -4.22 -1.52
C LEU A 100 15.39 -4.53 -2.92
N ASP A 101 14.54 -5.08 -3.79
CA ASP A 101 14.86 -5.40 -5.18
C ASP A 101 15.11 -4.12 -6.00
N GLU A 102 14.26 -3.09 -5.86
CA GLU A 102 14.43 -1.79 -6.52
C GLU A 102 15.77 -1.13 -6.13
N LYS A 103 16.06 -1.10 -4.82
CA LYS A 103 17.34 -0.60 -4.27
C LYS A 103 18.54 -1.41 -4.77
N ALA A 104 18.42 -2.74 -4.83
CA ALA A 104 19.51 -3.62 -5.25
C ALA A 104 19.77 -3.52 -6.77
N GLU A 105 18.73 -3.33 -7.58
CA GLU A 105 18.88 -3.12 -9.02
C GLU A 105 19.52 -1.76 -9.33
N GLU A 106 19.13 -0.69 -8.63
CA GLU A 106 19.78 0.63 -8.76
C GLU A 106 21.29 0.55 -8.47
N LEU A 107 21.69 -0.18 -7.42
CA LEU A 107 23.09 -0.34 -7.05
C LEU A 107 23.89 -1.21 -8.04
N ARG A 108 23.23 -2.15 -8.72
CA ARG A 108 23.85 -2.99 -9.75
C ARG A 108 24.01 -2.29 -11.10
N ARG A 109 23.21 -1.25 -11.36
CA ARG A 109 23.30 -0.44 -12.59
C ARG A 109 24.28 0.72 -12.47
N GLN A 110 24.90 0.93 -11.31
CA GLN A 110 26.05 1.83 -11.10
C GLN A 110 27.36 1.06 -11.20
#